data_AF-R6R730-F1
#
_entry.id   AF-R6R730-F1
#
_cell.length_a   1.000
_cell.length_b   1.000
_cell.length_c   1.000
_cell.angle_alpha   90.00
_cell.angle_beta   90.00
_cell.angle_gamma   90.00
#
_symmetry.space_group_name_H-M   'P 1'
#
loop_
_entity.id
_entity.type
_entity.pdbx_description
1 polymer ?
#
loop_
_entity_poly.entity_id
_entity_poly.type
_entity_poly.pdbx_seq_one_letter_code
_entity_poly.pdbx_strand_id
1 'polypeptide(L)'
;MKHRKIIRLLVIPAALFVILLIVLVMCRRSAICGETYSDRANYAKTLGYSISADSETVQNIVIPAVFGSVYENYNALQKQCGFDLSLYKGEDAVQYTYIITDYTDDSGNTLDNIRMNLIIVSGRIVGGDICSAALDGFMTGLQPRKN
;
A
#
# COMPACT_ATOMS: atom_id res chain seq x y z
N MET A 1 -8.36 46.79 27.21
CA MET A 1 -9.23 45.60 26.98
C MET A 1 -9.47 45.25 25.50
N LYS A 2 -9.57 46.22 24.58
CA LYS A 2 -9.87 46.00 23.14
C LYS A 2 -8.80 45.18 22.40
N HIS A 3 -7.50 45.43 22.66
CA HIS A 3 -6.40 44.69 22.03
C HIS A 3 -6.36 43.18 22.35
N ARG A 4 -6.64 42.78 23.60
CA ARG A 4 -6.65 41.35 23.99
C ARG A 4 -7.77 40.56 23.29
N LYS A 5 -8.90 41.23 22.97
CA LYS A 5 -10.00 40.62 22.21
C LYS A 5 -9.65 40.44 20.73
N ILE A 6 -9.00 41.43 20.12
CA ILE A 6 -8.54 41.37 18.73
C ILE A 6 -7.45 40.29 18.55
N ILE A 7 -6.49 40.21 19.47
CA ILE A 7 -5.43 39.18 19.45
C ILE A 7 -6.04 37.77 19.51
N ARG A 8 -7.02 37.53 20.40
CA ARG A 8 -7.70 36.23 20.47
C ARG A 8 -8.55 35.92 19.22
N LEU A 9 -9.16 36.92 18.61
CA LEU A 9 -9.98 36.76 17.40
C LEU A 9 -9.14 36.40 16.16
N LEU A 10 -7.89 36.82 16.09
CA LEU A 10 -6.99 36.59 14.95
C LEU A 10 -6.05 35.38 15.14
N VAL A 11 -5.55 35.16 16.36
CA VAL A 11 -4.56 34.10 16.62
C VAL A 11 -5.19 32.70 16.64
N ILE A 12 -6.41 32.55 17.16
CA ILE A 12 -7.08 31.24 17.25
C ILE A 12 -7.41 30.69 15.85
N PRO A 13 -8.03 31.45 14.92
CA PRO A 13 -8.27 30.97 13.56
C PRO A 13 -6.98 30.69 12.79
N ALA A 14 -5.94 31.51 12.98
CA ALA A 14 -4.64 31.27 12.36
C ALA A 14 -4.00 29.97 12.85
N ALA A 15 -4.05 29.69 14.16
CA ALA A 15 -3.56 28.43 14.72
C ALA A 15 -4.36 27.21 14.21
N LEU A 16 -5.69 27.31 14.14
CA LEU A 16 -6.54 26.25 13.59
C LEU A 16 -6.26 26.02 12.10
N PHE A 17 -6.02 27.09 11.33
CA PHE A 17 -5.67 26.99 9.91
C PHE A 17 -4.28 26.36 9.71
N VAL A 18 -3.31 26.70 10.56
CA VAL A 18 -1.99 26.06 10.54
C VAL A 18 -2.09 24.58 10.90
N ILE A 19 -2.88 24.22 11.92
CA ILE A 19 -3.14 22.80 12.27
C ILE A 19 -3.83 22.08 11.11
N LEU A 20 -4.83 22.69 10.48
CA LEU A 20 -5.51 22.12 9.31
C LEU A 20 -4.53 21.94 8.13
N LEU A 21 -3.66 22.90 7.86
CA LEU A 21 -2.63 22.78 6.83
C LEU A 21 -1.63 21.67 7.16
N ILE A 22 -1.21 21.54 8.41
CA ILE A 22 -0.34 20.43 8.85
C ILE A 22 -1.06 19.10 8.65
N VAL A 23 -2.33 18.97 9.05
CA VAL A 23 -3.14 17.77 8.82
C VAL A 23 -3.26 17.47 7.33
N LEU A 24 -3.54 18.47 6.48
CA LEU A 24 -3.63 18.30 5.03
C LEU A 24 -2.30 17.87 4.41
N VAL A 25 -1.18 18.41 4.88
CA VAL A 25 0.16 18.01 4.44
C VAL A 25 0.48 16.58 4.90
N MET A 26 0.14 16.20 6.13
CA MET A 26 0.30 14.83 6.63
C MET A 26 -0.66 13.84 5.96
N CYS A 27 -1.81 14.28 5.48
CA CYS A 27 -2.75 13.47 4.70
C CYS A 27 -2.33 13.29 3.23
N ARG A 28 -1.34 14.03 2.72
CA ARG A 28 -0.76 13.74 1.40
C ARG A 28 0.11 12.50 1.49
N ARG A 29 -0.51 11.32 1.42
CA ARG A 29 0.22 10.11 1.03
C ARG A 29 0.74 10.35 -0.38
N SER A 30 2.06 10.41 -0.51
CA SER A 30 2.72 10.36 -1.81
C SER A 30 2.24 9.10 -2.51
N ALA A 31 1.61 9.26 -3.65
CA ALA A 31 1.16 8.14 -4.43
C ALA A 31 2.38 7.33 -4.90
N ILE A 32 2.27 6.01 -4.78
CA ILE A 32 3.33 5.08 -5.14
C ILE A 32 3.13 4.74 -6.62
N CYS A 33 4.09 5.13 -7.48
CA CYS A 33 4.03 4.77 -8.90
C CYS A 33 4.15 3.24 -9.05
N GLY A 34 3.41 2.68 -10.01
CA GLY A 34 3.43 1.26 -10.34
C GLY A 34 3.18 0.98 -11.82
N GLU A 35 3.30 2.00 -12.67
CA GLU A 35 2.99 1.93 -14.10
C GLU A 35 4.02 1.10 -14.85
N THR A 36 5.30 1.29 -14.55
CA THR A 36 6.40 0.53 -15.16
C THR A 36 6.89 -0.59 -14.25
N TYR A 37 7.54 -1.59 -14.84
CA TYR A 37 8.26 -2.61 -14.06
C TYR A 37 9.27 -1.98 -13.10
N SER A 38 9.99 -0.93 -13.54
CA SER A 38 10.96 -0.21 -12.72
C SER A 38 10.32 0.37 -11.46
N ASP A 39 9.13 0.96 -11.57
CA ASP A 39 8.41 1.50 -10.41
C ASP A 39 8.06 0.39 -9.40
N ARG A 40 7.55 -0.74 -9.90
CA ARG A 40 7.17 -1.90 -9.08
C ARG A 40 8.38 -2.57 -8.42
N ALA A 41 9.49 -2.71 -9.14
CA ALA A 41 10.74 -3.24 -8.62
C ALA A 41 11.37 -2.31 -7.57
N ASN A 42 11.32 -0.99 -7.80
CA ASN A 42 11.79 -0.01 -6.83
C ASN A 42 10.96 -0.05 -5.55
N TYR A 43 9.63 -0.17 -5.67
CA TYR A 43 8.76 -0.33 -4.51
C TYR A 43 9.06 -1.61 -3.74
N ALA A 44 9.18 -2.77 -4.41
CA ALA A 44 9.59 -4.02 -3.77
C ALA A 44 10.92 -3.89 -3.02
N LYS A 45 11.90 -3.20 -3.63
CA LYS A 45 13.19 -2.91 -3.00
C LYS A 45 13.06 -2.04 -1.75
N THR A 46 12.13 -1.08 -1.71
CA THR A 46 11.87 -0.31 -0.47
C THR A 46 11.35 -1.15 0.67
N LEU A 47 10.70 -2.28 0.35
CA LEU A 47 10.25 -3.28 1.32
C LEU A 47 11.34 -4.33 1.64
N GLY A 48 12.51 -4.25 1.00
CA GLY A 48 13.62 -5.18 1.22
C GLY A 48 13.53 -6.48 0.43
N TYR A 49 12.80 -6.49 -0.70
CA TYR A 49 12.68 -7.67 -1.57
C TYR A 49 13.20 -7.39 -2.99
N SER A 50 13.76 -8.42 -3.61
CA SER A 50 14.11 -8.45 -5.03
C SER A 50 13.09 -9.29 -5.80
N ILE A 51 12.50 -8.71 -6.86
CA ILE A 51 11.52 -9.39 -7.72
C ILE A 51 12.12 -9.74 -9.08
N SER A 52 11.70 -10.87 -9.66
CA SER A 52 12.16 -11.32 -10.98
C SER A 52 11.31 -10.75 -12.11
N ALA A 53 11.92 -10.00 -13.03
CA ALA A 53 11.25 -9.48 -14.23
C ALA A 53 10.66 -10.58 -15.11
N ASP A 54 11.36 -11.70 -15.26
CA ASP A 54 10.97 -12.82 -16.13
C ASP A 54 9.75 -13.59 -15.58
N SER A 55 9.38 -13.35 -14.32
CA SER A 55 8.24 -13.98 -13.66
C SER A 55 6.95 -13.16 -13.72
N GLU A 56 6.95 -12.01 -14.42
CA GLU A 56 5.79 -11.12 -14.48
C GLU A 56 4.56 -11.85 -15.03
N THR A 57 3.49 -11.87 -14.24
CA THR A 57 2.15 -12.20 -14.75
C THR A 57 1.21 -11.03 -14.49
N VAL A 58 0.35 -10.75 -15.48
CA VAL A 58 -0.56 -9.60 -15.47
C VAL A 58 -1.99 -10.09 -15.55
N GLN A 59 -2.84 -9.58 -14.66
CA GLN A 59 -4.27 -9.88 -14.68
C GLN A 59 -5.09 -8.59 -14.51
N ASN A 60 -6.04 -8.38 -15.42
CA ASN A 60 -7.06 -7.34 -15.23
C ASN A 60 -8.09 -7.86 -14.22
N ILE A 61 -8.34 -7.06 -13.19
CA ILE A 61 -9.28 -7.36 -12.11
C ILE A 61 -10.21 -6.18 -11.90
N VAL A 62 -11.31 -6.42 -11.19
CA VAL A 62 -12.21 -5.36 -10.72
C VAL A 62 -12.21 -5.40 -9.20
N ILE A 63 -11.96 -4.28 -8.55
CA ILE A 63 -12.11 -4.17 -7.10
C ILE A 63 -13.63 -4.18 -6.81
N PRO A 64 -14.17 -5.11 -6.01
CA PRO A 64 -15.61 -5.25 -5.86
C PRO A 64 -16.27 -3.97 -5.34
N ALA A 65 -17.39 -3.58 -5.96
CA ALA A 65 -18.17 -2.44 -5.51
C ALA A 65 -18.72 -2.62 -4.07
N VAL A 66 -18.97 -3.87 -3.67
CA VAL A 66 -19.41 -4.27 -2.33
C VAL A 66 -18.44 -5.31 -1.80
N PHE A 67 -17.89 -5.07 -0.61
CA PHE A 67 -16.99 -6.03 0.03
C PHE A 67 -17.80 -7.03 0.84
N GLY A 68 -17.67 -8.31 0.51
CA GLY A 68 -18.03 -9.39 1.42
C GLY A 68 -16.89 -9.65 2.43
N SER A 69 -17.10 -10.58 3.35
CA SER A 69 -16.15 -10.90 4.42
C SER A 69 -14.72 -11.14 3.95
N VAL A 70 -14.53 -11.79 2.80
CA VAL A 70 -13.19 -12.04 2.20
C VAL A 70 -12.49 -10.73 1.87
N TYR A 71 -13.15 -9.82 1.16
CA TYR A 71 -12.57 -8.52 0.79
C TYR A 71 -12.48 -7.55 1.98
N GLU A 72 -13.37 -7.66 2.96
CA GLU A 72 -13.25 -6.91 4.21
C GLU A 72 -11.98 -7.31 4.98
N ASN A 73 -11.74 -8.62 5.12
CA ASN A 73 -10.54 -9.16 5.75
C ASN A 73 -9.28 -8.78 4.96
N TYR A 74 -9.33 -8.92 3.64
CA TYR A 74 -8.23 -8.53 2.77
C TYR A 74 -7.94 -7.03 2.88
N ASN A 75 -8.96 -6.17 2.85
CA ASN A 75 -8.77 -4.73 3.01
C ASN A 75 -8.29 -4.35 4.41
N ALA A 76 -8.66 -5.09 5.45
CA ALA A 76 -8.12 -4.88 6.79
C ALA A 76 -6.60 -5.11 6.82
N LEU A 77 -6.10 -6.14 6.12
CA LEU A 77 -4.67 -6.37 5.92
C LEU A 77 -4.01 -5.23 5.13
N GLN A 78 -4.65 -4.75 4.05
CA GLN A 78 -4.16 -3.61 3.27
C GLN A 78 -4.02 -2.34 4.12
N LYS A 79 -5.00 -2.07 5.00
CA LYS A 79 -4.98 -0.92 5.93
C LYS A 79 -3.80 -0.91 6.87
N GLN A 80 -3.37 -2.08 7.33
CA GLN A 80 -2.16 -2.20 8.16
C GLN A 80 -0.89 -1.81 7.40
N CYS A 81 -0.90 -1.93 6.07
CA CYS A 81 0.23 -1.63 5.18
C CYS A 81 0.17 -0.22 4.59
N GLY A 82 -0.75 0.62 5.08
CA GLY A 82 -0.91 1.98 4.58
C GLY A 82 -1.64 2.07 3.25
N PHE A 83 -2.45 1.08 2.90
CA PHE A 83 -3.36 1.09 1.76
C PHE A 83 -4.82 1.13 2.20
N ASP A 84 -5.76 1.34 1.28
CA ASP A 84 -7.20 1.17 1.55
C ASP A 84 -7.95 0.93 0.24
N LEU A 85 -8.22 -0.34 -0.08
CA LEU A 85 -8.96 -0.73 -1.28
C LEU A 85 -10.42 -0.26 -1.24
N SER A 86 -10.95 0.13 -0.08
CA SER A 86 -12.32 0.66 -0.02
C SER A 86 -12.47 2.01 -0.70
N LEU A 87 -11.36 2.73 -0.96
CA LEU A 87 -11.32 3.96 -1.73
C LEU A 87 -11.46 3.74 -3.24
N TYR A 88 -11.31 2.50 -3.71
CA TYR A 88 -11.26 2.13 -5.13
C TYR A 88 -12.35 1.10 -5.49
N LYS A 89 -13.45 1.08 -4.73
CA LYS A 89 -14.55 0.12 -4.95
C LYS A 89 -15.21 0.33 -6.30
N GLY A 90 -15.34 -0.76 -7.06
CA GLY A 90 -15.91 -0.76 -8.40
C GLY A 90 -14.95 -0.32 -9.49
N GLU A 91 -13.69 0.00 -9.16
CA GLU A 91 -12.70 0.42 -10.14
C GLU A 91 -12.02 -0.79 -10.82
N ASP A 92 -11.70 -0.61 -12.10
CA ASP A 92 -10.80 -1.49 -12.84
C ASP A 92 -9.38 -1.35 -12.29
N ALA A 93 -8.71 -2.47 -12.09
CA ALA A 93 -7.34 -2.53 -11.62
C ALA A 93 -6.54 -3.58 -12.38
N VAL A 94 -5.22 -3.47 -12.30
CA VAL A 94 -4.29 -4.45 -12.85
C VAL A 94 -3.51 -5.06 -11.70
N GLN A 95 -3.58 -6.39 -11.56
CA GLN A 95 -2.73 -7.13 -10.66
C GLN A 95 -1.47 -7.59 -11.41
N TYR A 96 -0.31 -7.18 -10.90
CA TYR A 96 0.98 -7.74 -11.28
C TYR A 96 1.43 -8.74 -10.22
N THR A 97 1.93 -9.88 -10.66
CA THR A 97 2.51 -10.89 -9.77
C THR A 97 3.96 -11.14 -10.17
N TYR A 98 4.83 -11.26 -9.17
CA TYR A 98 6.24 -11.58 -9.36
C TYR A 98 6.71 -12.62 -8.36
N ILE A 99 7.71 -13.42 -8.73
CA ILE A 99 8.48 -14.23 -7.79
C ILE A 99 9.49 -13.32 -7.08
N ILE A 100 9.54 -13.43 -5.75
CA ILE A 100 10.59 -12.84 -4.91
C ILE A 100 11.79 -13.80 -4.90
N THR A 101 12.97 -13.31 -5.28
CA THR A 101 14.17 -14.15 -5.48
C THR A 101 15.05 -14.29 -4.24
N ASP A 102 14.81 -13.47 -3.21
CA ASP A 102 15.64 -13.37 -2.00
C ASP A 102 14.81 -13.45 -0.72
N TYR A 103 13.62 -14.05 -0.78
CA TYR A 103 12.75 -14.18 0.38
C TYR A 103 13.38 -15.09 1.43
N THR A 104 13.26 -14.67 2.68
CA THR A 104 13.78 -15.36 3.84
C THR A 104 12.78 -15.22 4.97
N ASP A 105 12.49 -16.31 5.66
CA ASP A 105 11.60 -16.30 6.81
C ASP A 105 12.28 -15.73 8.07
N ASP A 106 11.51 -15.59 9.15
CA ASP A 106 11.98 -15.10 10.45
C ASP A 106 13.04 -16.03 11.10
N SER A 107 13.21 -17.26 10.59
CA SER A 107 14.25 -18.22 11.03
C SER A 107 15.52 -18.14 10.18
N GLY A 108 15.55 -17.27 9.16
CA GLY A 108 16.66 -17.11 8.22
C GLY A 108 16.71 -18.15 7.10
N ASN A 109 15.66 -18.96 6.91
CA ASN A 109 15.61 -19.91 5.81
C ASN A 109 15.15 -19.21 4.53
N THR A 110 15.88 -19.44 3.43
CA THR A 110 15.42 -19.02 2.11
C THR A 110 14.25 -19.88 1.68
N LEU A 111 13.14 -19.24 1.32
CA LEU A 111 11.97 -19.93 0.78
C LEU A 111 11.80 -19.62 -0.71
N ASP A 112 11.58 -20.67 -1.49
CA ASP A 112 11.28 -20.55 -2.91
C ASP A 112 9.79 -20.34 -3.16
N ASN A 113 9.45 -19.90 -4.38
CA ASN A 113 8.07 -19.72 -4.85
C ASN A 113 7.22 -18.74 -4.03
N ILE A 114 7.87 -17.81 -3.34
CA ILE A 114 7.20 -16.68 -2.70
C ILE A 114 6.87 -15.64 -3.74
N ARG A 115 5.63 -15.15 -3.73
CA ARG A 115 5.10 -14.20 -4.71
C ARG A 115 4.79 -12.87 -4.08
N MET A 116 5.00 -11.80 -4.82
CA MET A 116 4.50 -10.47 -4.53
C MET A 116 3.42 -10.12 -5.53
N ASN A 117 2.21 -9.87 -5.04
CA ASN A 117 1.09 -9.34 -5.79
C ASN A 117 1.03 -7.83 -5.56
N LEU A 118 0.91 -7.06 -6.64
CA LEU A 118 0.73 -5.60 -6.60
C LEU A 118 -0.54 -5.25 -7.37
N ILE A 119 -1.44 -4.50 -6.73
CA ILE A 119 -2.68 -4.01 -7.32
C ILE A 119 -2.49 -2.56 -7.74
N ILE A 120 -2.66 -2.30 -9.04
CA ILE A 120 -2.43 -0.99 -9.66
C ILE A 120 -3.77 -0.42 -10.12
N VAL A 121 -4.04 0.82 -9.73
CA VAL A 121 -5.16 1.62 -10.23
C VAL A 121 -4.60 2.93 -10.78
N SER A 122 -4.93 3.26 -12.03
CA SER A 122 -4.46 4.48 -12.69
C SER A 122 -2.95 4.70 -12.57
N GLY A 123 -2.15 3.65 -12.80
CA GLY A 123 -0.68 3.69 -12.72
C GLY A 123 -0.08 3.76 -11.32
N ARG A 124 -0.89 3.64 -10.26
CA ARG A 124 -0.46 3.73 -8.86
C ARG A 124 -0.67 2.42 -8.11
N ILE A 125 0.27 2.02 -7.27
CA ILE A 125 0.11 0.88 -6.36
C ILE A 125 -0.87 1.29 -5.26
N VAL A 126 -1.98 0.55 -5.15
CA VAL A 126 -3.07 0.80 -4.18
C VAL A 126 -3.26 -0.33 -3.17
N GLY A 127 -2.51 -1.42 -3.31
CA GLY A 127 -2.51 -2.55 -2.39
C GLY A 127 -1.77 -3.75 -2.98
N GLY A 128 -1.81 -4.86 -2.27
CA GLY A 128 -1.19 -6.12 -2.67
C GLY A 128 -0.75 -6.96 -1.47
N ASP A 129 -0.10 -8.07 -1.74
CA ASP A 129 0.28 -9.04 -0.73
C ASP A 129 1.57 -9.78 -1.10
N ILE A 130 2.16 -10.43 -0.10
CA ILE A 130 3.23 -11.40 -0.25
C ILE A 130 2.68 -12.74 0.19
N CYS A 131 2.74 -13.75 -0.68
CA CYS A 131 2.16 -15.06 -0.39
C CYS A 131 3.02 -16.23 -0.87
N SER A 132 2.83 -17.38 -0.22
CA SER A 132 3.38 -18.66 -0.64
C SER A 132 2.31 -19.50 -1.33
N ALA A 133 2.71 -20.23 -2.39
CA ALA A 133 1.86 -21.16 -3.10
C ALA A 133 1.71 -22.53 -2.42
N ALA A 134 2.40 -22.75 -1.30
CA ALA A 134 2.39 -24.03 -0.57
C ALA A 134 1.04 -24.31 0.10
N LEU A 135 0.76 -25.59 0.41
CA LEU A 135 -0.48 -26.01 1.07
C LEU A 135 -0.64 -25.41 2.48
N ASP A 136 0.49 -25.23 3.17
CA ASP A 136 0.66 -24.52 4.44
C ASP A 136 1.21 -23.10 4.23
N GLY A 137 0.96 -22.53 3.05
CA GLY A 137 1.38 -21.21 2.67
C GLY A 137 0.74 -20.10 3.52
N PHE A 138 1.35 -18.92 3.46
CA PHE A 138 0.85 -17.72 4.12
C PHE A 138 0.48 -16.66 3.10
N MET A 139 -0.28 -15.67 3.58
CA MET A 139 -0.47 -14.39 2.90
C MET A 139 -0.27 -13.28 3.93
N THR A 140 0.60 -12.34 3.62
CA THR A 140 0.82 -11.13 4.41
C THR A 140 0.70 -9.90 3.53
N GLY A 141 0.47 -8.74 4.11
CA GLY A 141 0.41 -7.50 3.35
C GLY A 141 1.80 -7.05 2.90
N LEU A 142 1.86 -6.01 2.07
CA LEU A 142 3.10 -5.39 1.59
C LEU A 142 3.83 -4.65 2.72
N GLN A 143 4.57 -5.40 3.53
CA GLN A 143 5.32 -4.89 4.67
C GLN A 143 6.83 -5.04 4.46
N PRO A 144 7.65 -4.12 4.99
CA PRO A 144 9.09 -4.27 4.99
C PRO A 144 9.50 -5.60 5.62
N ARG A 145 10.48 -6.26 5.01
CA ARG A 145 11.12 -7.44 5.58
C ARG A 145 11.63 -7.09 6.98
N LYS A 146 11.31 -7.95 7.96
CA LYS A 146 11.87 -7.82 9.31
C LYS A 146 13.35 -8.17 9.23
N ASN A 147 14.19 -7.26 9.72
CA ASN A 147 15.62 -7.52 9.91
C ASN A 147 15.85 -8.33 11.18
#